data_AF-A0AAU7BP65-F1
#
_entry.id   AF-A0AAU7BP65-F1
#
_cell.length_a   1.000
_cell.length_b   1.000
_cell.length_c   1.000
_cell.angle_alpha   90.00
_cell.angle_beta   90.00
_cell.angle_gamma   90.00
#
_symmetry.space_group_name_H-M   'P 1'
#
loop_
_entity.id
_entity.type
_entity.pdbx_description
1 polymer ?
#
loop_
_entity_poly.entity_id
_entity_poly.type
_entity_poly.pdbx_seq_one_letter_code
_entity_poly.pdbx_strand_id
1 'polypeptide(L)'
;MELPEINKRIKKLVEKYADDNSSKFCRMVDIKPSYKLTRLFSIENRNGKYPEPSLDIIRQIVSKLDIDINYLVFGESKFTENVVNEERKKYLTSDDKLNIIINQNVEILDKLNNK
;
A
#
# COMPACT_ATOMS: atom_id res chain seq x y z
N MET A 1 7.04 -19.17 -9.71
CA MET A 1 7.22 -17.73 -9.40
C MET A 1 6.17 -17.36 -8.37
N GLU A 2 6.59 -16.72 -7.28
CA GLU A 2 5.65 -16.22 -6.29
C GLU A 2 5.13 -14.84 -6.67
N LEU A 3 3.87 -14.54 -6.29
CA LEU A 3 3.29 -13.20 -6.40
C LEU A 3 4.14 -12.19 -5.61
N PRO A 4 4.30 -10.94 -6.08
CA PRO A 4 4.87 -9.86 -5.28
C PRO A 4 4.11 -9.68 -3.97
N GLU A 5 4.80 -9.24 -2.91
CA GLU A 5 4.23 -9.16 -1.56
C GLU A 5 2.97 -8.28 -1.46
N ILE A 6 2.96 -7.13 -2.13
CA ILE A 6 1.77 -6.27 -2.18
C ILE A 6 0.60 -6.97 -2.93
N ASN A 7 0.88 -7.70 -4.01
CA ASN A 7 -0.13 -8.44 -4.75
C ASN A 7 -0.66 -9.62 -3.91
N LYS A 8 0.19 -10.31 -3.14
CA LYS A 8 -0.21 -11.34 -2.17
C LYS A 8 -1.17 -10.77 -1.11
N ARG A 9 -0.86 -9.59 -0.54
CA ARG A 9 -1.75 -8.94 0.43
C ARG A 9 -3.08 -8.55 -0.17
N ILE A 10 -3.10 -7.97 -1.38
CA ILE A 10 -4.35 -7.67 -2.08
C ILE A 10 -5.14 -8.97 -2.34
N LYS A 11 -4.48 -10.05 -2.77
CA LYS A 11 -5.12 -11.36 -2.99
C LYS A 11 -5.78 -11.90 -1.71
N LYS A 12 -5.09 -11.82 -0.57
CA LYS A 12 -5.66 -12.18 0.75
C LYS A 12 -6.89 -11.34 1.11
N LEU A 13 -6.92 -10.05 0.76
CA LEU A 13 -8.11 -9.21 0.96
C LEU A 13 -9.27 -9.63 0.05
N VAL A 14 -8.99 -10.02 -1.20
CA VAL A 14 -10.00 -10.57 -2.12
C VAL A 14 -10.58 -11.88 -1.58
N GLU A 15 -9.72 -12.78 -1.09
CA GLU A 15 -10.14 -14.02 -0.44
C GLU A 15 -11.01 -13.74 0.80
N LYS A 16 -10.54 -12.88 1.70
CA LYS A 16 -11.21 -12.57 2.98
C LYS A 16 -12.57 -11.88 2.82
N TYR A 17 -12.68 -10.91 1.92
CA TYR A 17 -13.87 -10.05 1.82
C TYR A 17 -14.78 -10.39 0.65
N ALA A 18 -14.32 -11.21 -0.29
CA ALA A 18 -15.06 -11.50 -1.51
C ALA A 18 -15.01 -12.98 -1.92
N ASP A 19 -14.59 -13.90 -1.05
CA ASP A 19 -14.59 -15.35 -1.31
C ASP A 19 -13.80 -15.69 -2.59
N ASP A 20 -12.66 -15.02 -2.76
CA ASP A 20 -11.79 -15.04 -3.93
C ASP A 20 -12.41 -14.52 -5.25
N ASN A 21 -13.58 -13.87 -5.18
CA ASN A 21 -14.25 -13.31 -6.35
C ASN A 21 -13.79 -11.87 -6.62
N SER A 22 -12.82 -11.73 -7.54
CA SER A 22 -12.28 -10.41 -7.96
C SER A 22 -13.35 -9.41 -8.41
N SER A 23 -14.41 -9.85 -9.08
CA SER A 23 -15.49 -8.98 -9.56
C SER A 23 -16.39 -8.49 -8.41
N LYS A 24 -16.62 -9.33 -7.39
CA LYS A 24 -17.32 -8.94 -6.15
C LYS A 24 -16.45 -7.95 -5.37
N PHE A 25 -15.15 -8.23 -5.24
CA PHE A 25 -14.21 -7.33 -4.57
C PHE A 25 -14.14 -5.96 -5.25
N CYS A 26 -13.97 -5.92 -6.58
CA CYS A 26 -13.93 -4.66 -7.33
C CYS A 26 -15.17 -3.79 -7.12
N ARG A 27 -16.36 -4.39 -7.03
CA ARG A 27 -17.60 -3.66 -6.73
C ARG A 27 -17.61 -3.11 -5.30
N MET A 28 -17.10 -3.87 -4.34
CA MET A 28 -17.04 -3.48 -2.94
C MET A 28 -16.08 -2.30 -2.71
N VAL A 29 -14.91 -2.30 -3.37
CA VAL A 29 -13.92 -1.22 -3.25
C VAL A 29 -14.00 -0.15 -4.35
N ASP A 30 -15.02 -0.22 -5.21
CA ASP A 30 -15.26 0.69 -6.34
C ASP A 30 -14.10 0.81 -7.37
N ILE A 31 -13.37 -0.29 -7.59
CA ILE A 31 -12.36 -0.38 -8.66
C ILE A 31 -13.06 -0.65 -9.99
N LYS A 32 -12.93 0.30 -10.94
CA LYS A 32 -13.40 0.15 -12.32
C LYS A 32 -12.31 0.49 -13.34
N PRO A 33 -12.15 -0.31 -14.42
CA PRO A 33 -12.75 -1.64 -14.66
C PRO A 33 -12.10 -2.74 -13.81
N SER A 34 -12.82 -3.84 -13.56
CA SER A 34 -12.36 -4.97 -12.71
C SER A 34 -11.09 -5.66 -13.20
N TYR A 35 -10.81 -5.59 -14.51
CA TYR A 35 -9.56 -6.08 -15.11
C TYR A 35 -8.31 -5.45 -14.47
N LYS A 36 -8.40 -4.20 -13.96
CA LYS A 36 -7.29 -3.53 -13.26
C LYS A 36 -6.81 -4.30 -12.03
N LEU A 37 -7.71 -4.98 -11.32
CA LEU A 37 -7.38 -5.81 -10.16
C LEU A 37 -6.91 -7.19 -10.61
N THR A 38 -7.65 -7.85 -11.51
CA THR A 38 -7.36 -9.23 -11.93
C THR A 38 -5.94 -9.38 -12.49
N ARG A 39 -5.47 -8.38 -13.25
CA ARG A 39 -4.11 -8.39 -13.81
C ARG A 39 -3.01 -8.44 -12.74
N LEU A 40 -3.26 -8.00 -11.50
CA LEU A 40 -2.28 -8.08 -10.42
C LEU A 40 -1.94 -9.53 -10.05
N PHE A 41 -2.82 -10.48 -10.41
CA PHE A 41 -2.66 -11.89 -10.10
C PHE A 41 -2.20 -12.73 -11.30
N SER A 42 -1.76 -12.09 -12.38
CA SER A 42 -1.32 -12.77 -13.60
C SER A 42 -0.06 -12.11 -14.17
N ILE A 43 0.83 -12.92 -14.73
CA ILE A 43 2.04 -12.45 -15.40
C ILE A 43 1.64 -11.77 -16.72
N GLU A 44 2.20 -10.61 -17.01
CA GLU A 44 2.01 -9.97 -18.31
C GLU A 44 2.95 -10.54 -19.36
N ASN A 45 2.38 -10.90 -20.52
CA ASN A 45 3.12 -11.41 -21.68
C ASN A 45 4.22 -10.46 -22.19
N ARG A 46 4.08 -9.15 -21.90
CA ARG A 46 4.96 -8.10 -22.42
C ARG A 46 6.33 -8.06 -21.76
N ASN A 47 6.40 -8.33 -20.46
CA ASN A 47 7.61 -8.15 -19.65
C ASN A 47 7.90 -9.33 -18.71
N GLY A 48 7.02 -10.35 -18.68
CA GLY A 48 7.17 -11.51 -17.80
C GLY A 48 7.03 -11.18 -16.32
N LYS A 49 6.44 -10.03 -15.97
CA LYS A 49 6.27 -9.56 -14.59
C LYS A 49 4.80 -9.47 -14.20
N TYR A 50 4.54 -9.58 -12.91
CA TYR A 50 3.26 -9.17 -12.33
C TYR A 50 3.18 -7.64 -12.33
N PRO A 51 2.04 -7.06 -12.75
CA PRO A 51 1.80 -5.63 -12.59
C PRO A 51 1.82 -5.21 -11.12
N GLU A 52 2.38 -4.03 -10.86
CA GLU A 52 2.21 -3.35 -9.58
C GLU A 52 0.83 -2.68 -9.52
N PRO A 53 0.17 -2.66 -8.34
CA PRO A 53 -1.06 -1.89 -8.17
C PRO A 53 -0.78 -0.40 -8.31
N SER A 54 -1.68 0.31 -8.98
CA SER A 54 -1.62 1.77 -9.04
C SER A 54 -1.98 2.39 -7.67
N LEU A 55 -1.54 3.63 -7.45
CA LEU A 55 -1.90 4.37 -6.24
C LEU A 55 -3.42 4.54 -6.07
N ASP A 56 -4.15 4.64 -7.18
CA ASP A 56 -5.62 4.69 -7.19
C ASP A 56 -6.25 3.41 -6.62
N ILE A 57 -5.77 2.23 -7.05
CA ILE A 57 -6.20 0.93 -6.50
C ILE A 57 -5.90 0.85 -5.01
N ILE A 58 -4.69 1.24 -4.59
CA ILE A 58 -4.28 1.23 -3.19
C ILE A 58 -5.22 2.12 -2.36
N ARG A 59 -5.47 3.36 -2.81
CA ARG A 59 -6.34 4.32 -2.11
C ARG A 59 -7.79 3.83 -2.01
N GLN A 60 -8.32 3.24 -3.07
CA GLN A 60 -9.67 2.67 -3.09
C GLN A 60 -9.81 1.52 -2.09
N ILE A 61 -8.84 0.60 -2.05
CA ILE A 61 -8.86 -0.51 -1.10
C ILE A 61 -8.75 0.01 0.35
N VAL A 62 -7.78 0.88 0.62
CA VAL A 62 -7.53 1.47 1.95
C VAL A 62 -8.77 2.19 2.48
N SER A 63 -9.36 3.07 1.66
CA SER A 63 -10.51 3.87 2.06
C SER A 63 -11.80 3.06 2.22
N LYS A 64 -12.03 2.03 1.40
CA LYS A 64 -13.28 1.25 1.42
C LYS A 64 -13.28 0.13 2.45
N LEU A 65 -12.10 -0.38 2.81
CA LEU A 65 -11.94 -1.43 3.81
C LEU A 65 -11.50 -0.91 5.18
N ASP A 66 -11.22 0.38 5.31
CA ASP A 66 -10.68 1.00 6.52
C ASP A 66 -9.43 0.27 7.04
N ILE A 67 -8.48 0.02 6.13
CA ILE A 67 -7.22 -0.68 6.43
C ILE A 67 -6.03 0.27 6.40
N ASP A 68 -5.01 0.03 7.22
CA ASP A 68 -3.78 0.80 7.19
C ASP A 68 -3.05 0.63 5.84
N ILE A 69 -2.71 1.75 5.21
CA ILE A 69 -1.90 1.78 3.99
C ILE A 69 -0.51 1.16 4.20
N ASN A 70 0.09 1.31 5.38
CA ASN A 70 1.41 0.72 5.68
C ASN A 70 1.32 -0.81 5.70
N TYR A 71 0.24 -1.35 6.26
CA TYR A 71 -0.04 -2.78 6.18
C TYR A 71 -0.16 -3.23 4.71
N LEU A 72 -0.95 -2.51 3.90
CA LEU A 72 -1.16 -2.92 2.51
C LEU A 72 0.14 -2.84 1.68
N VAL A 73 0.93 -1.78 1.85
CA VAL A 73 2.11 -1.52 1.01
C VAL A 73 3.35 -2.26 1.51
N PHE A 74 3.60 -2.31 2.83
CA PHE A 74 4.84 -2.87 3.40
C PHE A 74 4.63 -4.18 4.15
N GLY A 75 3.38 -4.54 4.49
CA GLY A 75 3.10 -5.73 5.30
C GLY A 75 3.35 -5.51 6.79
N GLU A 76 3.66 -4.30 7.20
CA GLU A 76 3.82 -3.91 8.60
C GLU A 76 2.44 -3.65 9.20
N SER A 77 1.90 -4.61 9.96
CA SER A 77 0.80 -4.31 10.89
C SER A 77 1.39 -4.11 12.27
N LYS A 78 1.55 -2.84 12.66
CA LYS A 78 1.41 -2.27 14.01
C LYS A 78 1.96 -0.84 13.96
N PHE A 79 1.42 0.02 14.82
CA PHE A 79 2.17 1.14 15.37
C PHE A 79 3.60 0.69 15.69
N THR A 80 4.57 0.97 14.82
CA THR A 80 6.00 0.77 15.10
C THR A 80 6.77 1.89 14.41
N GLU A 81 7.01 2.91 15.23
CA GLU A 81 8.22 3.73 15.32
C GLU A 81 9.14 3.76 14.09
N ASN A 82 9.16 4.95 13.47
CA ASN A 82 10.38 5.68 13.17
C ASN A 82 11.49 4.98 12.38
N VAL A 83 11.16 4.22 11.33
CA VAL A 83 12.09 4.05 10.20
C VAL A 83 11.33 4.15 8.88
N VAL A 84 11.41 5.32 8.23
CA VAL A 84 10.94 5.48 6.85
C VAL A 84 11.90 4.71 5.94
N ASN A 85 11.50 3.51 5.53
CA ASN A 85 12.24 2.71 4.56
C ASN A 85 12.21 3.37 3.16
N GLU A 86 13.26 3.22 2.33
CA GLU A 86 13.38 3.94 1.04
C GLU A 86 12.20 3.66 0.07
N GLU A 87 11.63 2.45 0.13
CA GLU A 87 10.44 2.08 -0.65
C GLU A 87 9.19 2.89 -0.25
N ARG A 88 9.11 3.34 1.01
CA ARG A 88 7.99 4.16 1.52
C ARG A 88 7.96 5.54 0.87
N LYS A 89 9.13 6.12 0.56
CA LYS A 89 9.24 7.46 -0.05
C LYS A 89 8.58 7.57 -1.43
N LYS A 90 8.45 6.46 -2.16
CA LYS A 90 7.82 6.40 -3.50
C LYS A 90 6.32 6.73 -3.46
N TYR A 91 5.65 6.43 -2.35
CA TYR A 91 4.18 6.53 -2.25
C TYR A 91 3.69 7.68 -1.36
N LEU A 92 4.60 8.38 -0.68
CA LEU A 92 4.28 9.55 0.13
C LEU A 92 3.92 10.76 -0.73
N THR A 93 2.87 11.49 -0.33
CA THR A 93 2.56 12.80 -0.90
C THR A 93 3.61 13.84 -0.49
N SER A 94 3.59 15.01 -1.13
CA SER A 94 4.47 16.12 -0.74
C SER A 94 4.25 16.54 0.71
N ASP A 95 2.99 16.56 1.16
CA ASP A 95 2.63 16.96 2.52
C ASP A 95 3.11 15.93 3.56
N ASP A 96 2.99 14.63 3.25
CA ASP A 96 3.50 13.57 4.13
C ASP A 96 5.02 13.67 4.30
N LYS A 97 5.73 13.98 3.20
CA LYS A 97 7.19 14.17 3.23
C LYS A 97 7.58 15.38 4.08
N LEU A 98 6.85 16.49 3.96
CA LEU A 98 7.07 17.70 4.77
C LEU A 98 6.84 17.42 6.26
N ASN A 99 5.77 16.72 6.61
CA ASN A 99 5.47 16.36 8.00
C ASN A 99 6.56 15.48 8.62
N ILE A 100 7.10 14.52 7.86
CA ILE A 100 8.22 13.68 8.32
C ILE A 100 9.46 14.52 8.60
N ILE A 101 9.82 15.44 7.69
CA ILE A 101 10.98 16.32 7.87
C ILE A 101 10.80 17.23 9.09
N ILE A 102 9.60 17.79 9.28
CA ILE A 102 9.29 18.63 10.44
C ILE A 102 9.48 17.83 11.73
N ASN A 103 8.91 16.63 11.82
CA ASN A 103 9.02 15.80 13.02
C ASN A 103 10.47 15.41 13.32
N GLN A 104 11.27 15.08 12.30
CA GLN A 104 12.70 14.81 12.46
C GLN A 104 13.46 16.03 13.02
N ASN A 105 13.16 17.22 12.50
CA ASN A 105 13.78 18.45 12.99
C ASN A 105 13.36 18.77 14.43
N VAL A 106 12.10 18.53 14.80
CA VAL A 106 11.62 18.69 16.19
C VAL A 106 12.37 17.75 17.13
N GLU A 107 12.51 16.47 16.78
CA GLU A 107 13.28 15.52 17.59
C GLU A 107 14.76 15.91 17.73
N ILE A 108 15.37 16.46 16.67
CA ILE A 108 16.74 16.95 16.70
C ILE A 108 16.86 18.16 17.65
N LEU A 109 15.92 19.10 17.58
CA LEU A 109 15.89 20.27 18.46
C LEU A 109 15.71 19.87 19.92
N ASP A 110 14.82 18.92 20.21
CA ASP A 110 14.65 18.39 21.57
C ASP A 110 15.93 17.73 22.09
N LYS A 111 16.66 17.01 21.23
CA LYS A 111 17.95 16.40 21.59
C LYS A 111 19.06 17.44 21.81
N LEU A 112 18.99 18.60 21.16
CA LEU A 112 19.94 19.70 21.33
C LEU A 112 19.65 20.53 22.58
N ASN A 113 18.37 20.75 22.91
CA ASN A 113 17.95 21.53 24.07
C ASN A 113 18.05 20.76 25.41
N ASN A 114 18.11 19.43 25.36
CA ASN A 114 18.27 18.56 26.53
C ASN A 114 19.75 18.13 26.78
N LYS A 115 20.72 18.85 26.19
CA LYS A 115 22.16 18.75 26.47
C LYS A 115 22.65 20.02 27.13
#